data_AF-A0A7V1MI69-F1
#
_entry.id   AF-A0A7V1MI69-F1
#
_cell.length_a   1.000
_cell.length_b   1.000
_cell.length_c   1.000
_cell.angle_alpha   90.00
_cell.angle_beta   90.00
_cell.angle_gamma   90.00
#
_symmetry.space_group_name_H-M   'P 1'
#
loop_
_entity.id
_entity.type
_entity.pdbx_description
1 polymer ?
#
loop_
_entity_poly.entity_id
_entity_poly.type
_entity_poly.pdbx_seq_one_letter_code
_entity_poly.pdbx_strand_id
1 'polypeptide(L)'
;HLRRATEEVLKTLTPREEKVIKMRFGLDADGTEHTLEEIGRHFAVTRERIRQIEAKALKKLRHPRRVSKLRGFYDGKTDLGGGK
;
A
#
# COMPACT_ATOMS: atom_id res chain seq x y z
N HIS A 1 14.06 0.71 -3.62
CA HIS A 1 13.47 1.98 -3.15
C HIS A 1 11.97 1.91 -2.85
N LEU A 2 11.17 1.18 -3.63
CA LEU A 2 9.72 1.02 -3.39
C LEU A 2 9.36 0.51 -1.97
N ARG A 3 10.03 -0.53 -1.47
CA ARG A 3 9.70 -1.15 -0.15
C ARG A 3 9.66 -0.15 1.02
N ARG A 4 10.70 0.69 1.18
CA ARG A 4 10.77 1.68 2.27
C ARG A 4 9.67 2.72 2.21
N ALA A 5 9.36 3.23 1.02
CA ALA A 5 8.32 4.24 0.86
C ALA A 5 6.94 3.65 1.15
N THR A 6 6.72 2.38 0.77
CA THR A 6 5.52 1.63 1.12
C THR A 6 5.44 1.40 2.63
N GLU A 7 6.50 0.94 3.29
CA GLU A 7 6.54 0.72 4.75
C GLU A 7 6.22 1.98 5.56
N GLU A 8 6.77 3.13 5.19
CA GLU A 8 6.50 4.39 5.88
C GLU A 8 5.04 4.82 5.76
N VAL A 9 4.39 4.52 4.63
CA VAL A 9 2.97 4.87 4.44
C VAL A 9 2.07 3.82 5.07
N LEU A 10 2.49 2.55 5.09
CA LEU A 10 1.82 1.47 5.79
C LEU A 10 1.69 1.77 7.29
N LYS A 11 2.73 2.33 7.93
CA LYS A 11 2.67 2.80 9.32
C LYS A 11 1.59 3.85 9.59
N THR A 12 1.09 4.53 8.56
CA THR A 12 -0.01 5.53 8.68
C THR A 12 -1.41 4.92 8.52
N LEU A 13 -1.49 3.62 8.21
CA LEU A 13 -2.73 2.86 8.14
C LEU A 13 -3.04 2.24 9.50
N THR A 14 -4.27 1.76 9.66
CA THR A 14 -4.61 0.95 10.84
C THR A 14 -3.90 -0.40 10.76
N PRO A 15 -3.62 -1.08 11.90
CA PRO A 15 -2.93 -2.38 11.91
C PRO A 15 -3.58 -3.42 10.99
N ARG A 16 -4.92 -3.35 10.87
CA ARG A 16 -5.71 -4.22 10.00
C ARG A 16 -5.52 -3.91 8.51
N GLU A 17 -5.52 -2.63 8.14
CA GLU A 17 -5.25 -2.19 6.76
C GLU A 17 -3.80 -2.50 6.37
N GLU A 18 -2.84 -2.23 7.25
CA GLU A 18 -1.43 -2.52 7.04
C GLU A 18 -1.22 -4.01 6.75
N LYS A 19 -1.75 -4.89 7.62
CA LYS A 19 -1.55 -6.33 7.49
C LYS A 19 -2.21 -6.90 6.22
N VAL A 20 -3.39 -6.41 5.83
CA VAL A 20 -4.02 -6.78 4.55
C VAL A 20 -3.15 -6.40 3.36
N ILE A 21 -2.60 -5.17 3.34
CA ILE A 21 -1.71 -4.74 2.25
C ILE A 21 -0.39 -5.51 2.27
N LYS A 22 0.18 -5.79 3.45
CA LYS A 22 1.42 -6.59 3.55
C LYS A 22 1.24 -8.00 2.97
N MET A 23 0.17 -8.69 3.35
CA MET A 23 -0.15 -10.02 2.80
C MET A 23 -0.47 -9.97 1.30
N ARG A 24 -1.15 -8.92 0.83
CA ARG A 24 -1.52 -8.75 -0.58
C ARG A 24 -0.31 -8.62 -1.51
N PHE A 25 0.70 -7.88 -1.09
CA PHE A 25 1.88 -7.54 -1.90
C PHE A 25 3.13 -8.33 -1.49
N GLY A 26 3.00 -9.37 -0.65
CA GLY A 26 4.13 -10.17 -0.18
C GLY A 26 5.18 -9.34 0.56
N LEU A 27 4.74 -8.32 1.30
CA LEU A 27 5.61 -7.46 2.12
C LEU A 27 5.73 -7.96 3.57
N ASP A 28 5.06 -9.05 3.90
CA ASP A 28 5.22 -9.75 5.17
C ASP A 28 6.51 -10.59 5.17
N ALA A 29 6.88 -11.13 6.34
CA ALA A 29 8.15 -11.84 6.53
C ALA A 29 8.32 -13.05 5.57
N ASP A 30 7.20 -13.69 5.23
CA ASP A 30 7.13 -14.85 4.33
C ASP A 30 7.30 -14.51 2.84
N GLY A 31 7.29 -13.22 2.47
CA GLY A 31 7.49 -12.77 1.09
C GLY A 31 6.42 -13.24 0.09
N THR A 32 5.35 -13.86 0.57
CA THR A 32 4.35 -14.55 -0.26
C THR A 32 3.10 -13.69 -0.44
N GLU A 33 2.69 -13.49 -1.68
CA GLU A 33 1.46 -12.78 -2.04
C GLU A 33 0.24 -13.67 -1.78
N HIS A 34 -0.76 -13.12 -1.08
CA HIS A 34 -2.00 -13.83 -0.78
C HIS A 34 -3.16 -13.23 -1.55
N THR A 35 -4.08 -14.08 -2.00
CA THR A 35 -5.31 -13.64 -2.66
C THR A 35 -6.29 -13.00 -1.67
N LEU A 36 -7.25 -12.19 -2.15
CA LEU A 36 -8.29 -11.60 -1.30
C LEU A 36 -9.08 -12.66 -0.52
N GLU A 37 -9.21 -13.85 -1.08
CA GLU A 37 -9.92 -14.98 -0.48
C GLU A 37 -9.12 -15.64 0.65
N GLU A 38 -7.81 -15.82 0.47
CA GLU A 38 -6.92 -16.31 1.53
C GLU A 38 -6.80 -15.32 2.67
N ILE A 39 -6.64 -14.03 2.34
CA ILE A 39 -6.65 -12.97 3.34
C ILE A 39 -8.01 -12.93 4.04
N GLY A 40 -9.12 -13.05 3.30
CA GLY A 40 -10.46 -13.09 3.88
C GLY A 40 -10.62 -14.23 4.90
N ARG A 41 -10.16 -15.44 4.53
CA ARG A 41 -10.12 -16.59 5.43
C ARG A 41 -9.27 -16.34 6.67
N HIS A 42 -8.07 -15.78 6.51
CA HIS A 42 -7.16 -15.47 7.62
C HIS A 42 -7.73 -14.44 8.60
N PHE A 43 -8.53 -13.48 8.10
CA PHE A 43 -9.15 -12.44 8.93
C PHE A 43 -10.58 -12.77 9.38
N ALA A 44 -11.09 -13.96 9.04
CA ALA A 44 -12.48 -14.37 9.26
C ALA A 44 -13.50 -13.33 8.73
N VAL A 45 -13.21 -12.77 7.54
CA VAL A 45 -14.08 -11.80 6.88
C VAL A 45 -14.33 -12.19 5.43
N THR A 46 -15.38 -11.63 4.85
CA THR A 46 -15.70 -11.87 3.44
C THR A 46 -14.65 -11.24 2.51
N ARG A 47 -14.50 -11.82 1.33
CA ARG A 47 -13.67 -11.27 0.24
C ARG A 47 -13.98 -9.80 -0.03
N GLU A 48 -15.26 -9.44 -0.04
CA GLU A 48 -15.69 -8.05 -0.28
C GLU A 48 -15.22 -7.11 0.83
N ARG A 49 -15.17 -7.59 2.09
CA ARG A 49 -14.63 -6.81 3.20
C ARG A 49 -13.14 -6.52 3.00
N ILE A 50 -12.34 -7.49 2.53
CA ILE A 50 -10.93 -7.26 2.20
C ILE A 50 -10.79 -6.26 1.07
N ARG A 51 -11.61 -6.37 0.01
CA ARG A 51 -11.63 -5.41 -1.10
C ARG A 51 -11.92 -3.97 -0.64
N GLN A 52 -12.87 -3.79 0.28
CA GLN A 52 -13.17 -2.48 0.87
C GLN A 52 -11.98 -1.92 1.66
N ILE A 53 -11.30 -2.77 2.45
CA ILE A 53 -10.11 -2.40 3.23
C ILE A 53 -8.98 -1.97 2.29
N GLU A 54 -8.74 -2.73 1.22
CA GLU A 54 -7.75 -2.43 0.18
C GLU A 54 -8.05 -1.08 -0.48
N ALA A 55 -9.29 -0.87 -0.95
CA ALA A 55 -9.70 0.39 -1.57
C ALA A 55 -9.53 1.59 -0.62
N LYS A 56 -9.83 1.40 0.68
CA LYS A 56 -9.66 2.43 1.71
C LYS A 56 -8.19 2.75 1.96
N ALA A 57 -7.33 1.74 2.04
CA ALA A 57 -5.89 1.89 2.17
C ALA A 57 -5.29 2.59 0.94
N LEU A 58 -5.65 2.18 -0.27
CA LEU A 58 -5.22 2.82 -1.52
C LEU A 58 -5.69 4.27 -1.62
N LYS A 59 -6.91 4.59 -1.17
CA LYS A 59 -7.40 5.97 -1.09
C LYS A 59 -6.57 6.82 -0.13
N LYS A 60 -6.15 6.26 1.01
CA LYS A 60 -5.24 6.92 1.97
C LYS A 60 -3.83 7.11 1.38
N LEU A 61 -3.33 6.12 0.63
CA LEU A 61 -2.04 6.17 -0.07
C LEU A 61 -2.01 7.24 -1.17
N ARG A 62 -3.10 7.40 -1.93
CA ARG A 62 -3.24 8.38 -3.02
C ARG A 62 -3.58 9.80 -2.57
N HIS A 63 -3.73 10.07 -1.27
CA HIS A 63 -4.10 11.39 -0.79
C HIS A 63 -2.95 12.39 -1.04
N PRO A 64 -3.18 13.55 -1.69
CA PRO A 64 -2.13 14.48 -2.14
C PRO A 64 -1.17 14.95 -1.04
N ARG A 65 -1.66 15.14 0.20
CA ARG A 65 -0.80 15.45 1.37
C ARG A 65 0.22 14.36 1.72
N ARG A 66 -0.07 13.08 1.43
CA ARG A 66 0.84 11.93 1.64
C ARG A 66 1.60 11.58 0.36
N VAL A 67 0.96 11.73 -0.80
CA VAL A 67 1.61 11.61 -2.11
C VAL A 67 2.70 12.65 -2.28
N SER A 68 2.57 13.88 -1.79
CA SER A 68 3.66 14.87 -1.86
C SER A 68 4.90 14.42 -1.07
N LYS A 69 4.70 13.70 0.05
CA LYS A 69 5.77 13.07 0.83
C LYS A 69 6.40 11.87 0.09
N LEU A 70 5.60 11.07 -0.61
CA LEU A 70 6.06 9.99 -1.49
C LEU A 70 6.72 10.49 -2.78
N ARG A 71 6.21 11.57 -3.37
CA ARG A 71 6.65 12.15 -4.66
C ARG A 71 8.02 12.80 -4.50
N GLY A 72 8.30 13.41 -3.35
CA GLY A 72 9.67 13.83 -2.99
C GLY A 72 10.69 12.67 -2.91
N PHE A 73 10.25 11.41 -2.76
CA PHE A 73 11.11 10.22 -2.87
C PHE A 73 11.14 9.60 -4.28
N TYR A 74 10.13 9.86 -5.12
CA TYR A 74 10.05 9.34 -6.50
C TYR A 74 10.66 10.28 -7.54
N ASP A 75 10.79 11.58 -7.24
CA ASP A 75 11.30 12.61 -8.16
C ASP A 75 12.83 12.63 -8.31
N GLY A 76 13.52 11.57 -7.87
CA GLY A 76 14.95 11.38 -8.11
C GLY A 76 15.28 10.63 -9.41
N LYS A 77 14.32 10.42 -10.33
CA LYS A 77 14.54 9.67 -11.58
C LYS A 77 13.71 10.06 -12.81
N THR A 78 13.28 11.32 -12.93
CA THR A 78 12.80 11.82 -14.24
C THR A 78 13.43 13.16 -14.56
N ASP A 79 14.67 13.10 -15.05
CA ASP A 79 15.12 13.97 -16.14
C ASP A 79 14.11 13.84 -17.28
N LEU A 80 13.13 14.75 -17.33
CA LEU A 80 12.52 15.16 -18.58
C LEU A 80 12.24 16.66 -18.47
N GLY A 81 13.14 17.42 -19.10
CA GLY A 81 12.93 18.82 -19.41
C GLY A 81 11.61 19.03 -20.18
N GLY A 82 10.99 20.15 -19.90
CA GLY A 82 9.78 20.58 -20.58
C GLY A 82 9.05 21.61 -19.74
N GLY A 83 9.50 22.87 -19.76
CA GLY A 83 8.81 23.91 -19.03
C GLY A 83 9.38 25.32 -19.04
N LYS A 84 10.03 25.77 -20.12
CA LYS A 84 9.86 27.07 -20.82
C LYS A 84 11.01 27.29 -21.78
#